data_AF-A0A7S4EX37-F1
#
_entry.id   AF-A0A7S4EX37-F1
#
_cell.length_a   1.000
_cell.length_b   1.000
_cell.length_c   1.000
_cell.angle_alpha   90.00
_cell.angle_beta   90.00
_cell.angle_gamma   90.00
#
_symmetry.space_group_name_H-M   'P 1'
#
loop_
_entity.id
_entity.type
_entity.pdbx_description
1 polymer ?
#
loop_
_entity_poly.entity_id
_entity_poly.type
_entity_poly.pdbx_seq_one_letter_code
_entity_poly.pdbx_strand_id
1 'polypeptide(L)'
;PGVREIRDLARDLARCAGSGKWLLLPLHGELPAKEQRKVFLPPPKGMRKVILSTNVAETSLTIDDCTVVIDSGRVRMTSFAAAAAASSLVEQWASRASRKQRRGRAGRTSHGAYYALYSRAQYARLPEQSP
;
A
#
# COMPACT_ATOMS: atom_id res chain seq x y z
N PRO A 1 3.83 3.71 5.67
CA PRO A 1 3.74 5.09 5.14
C PRO A 1 2.30 5.62 5.10
N GLY A 2 2.14 6.93 4.90
CA GLY A 2 0.88 7.70 4.92
C GLY A 2 0.73 8.69 3.75
N VAL A 3 -0.10 9.73 3.93
CA VAL A 3 -0.46 10.71 2.88
C VAL A 3 0.74 11.46 2.30
N ARG A 4 1.67 11.88 3.17
CA ARG A 4 2.89 12.60 2.75
C ARG A 4 3.72 11.75 1.79
N GLU A 5 4.03 10.52 2.19
CA GLU A 5 4.86 9.61 1.39
C GLU A 5 4.19 9.23 0.07
N ILE A 6 2.86 9.06 0.05
CA ILE A 6 2.08 8.84 -1.18
C ILE A 6 2.23 10.02 -2.14
N ARG A 7 2.06 11.25 -1.65
CA ARG A 7 2.13 12.46 -2.46
C ARG A 7 3.54 12.68 -3.03
N ASP A 8 4.56 12.46 -2.21
CA ASP A 8 5.95 12.67 -2.63
C ASP A 8 6.36 11.63 -3.68
N LEU A 9 6.01 10.34 -3.48
CA LEU A 9 6.23 9.30 -4.49
C LEU A 9 5.45 9.56 -5.79
N ALA A 10 4.20 10.05 -5.71
CA ALA A 10 3.43 10.42 -6.89
C ALA A 10 4.14 11.51 -7.71
N ARG A 11 4.70 12.52 -7.02
CA ARG A 11 5.46 13.60 -7.66
C ARG A 11 6.72 13.07 -8.33
N ASP A 12 7.45 12.18 -7.66
CA ASP A 12 8.68 11.62 -8.21
C ASP A 12 8.40 10.71 -9.42
N LEU A 13 7.36 9.87 -9.34
CA LEU A 13 6.92 9.07 -10.49
C LEU A 13 6.46 9.92 -11.67
N ALA A 14 5.76 11.03 -11.42
CA ALA A 14 5.36 11.95 -12.47
C ALA A 14 6.56 12.60 -13.18
N ARG A 15 7.65 12.86 -12.45
CA ARG A 15 8.92 13.37 -13.02
C ARG A 15 9.69 12.30 -13.80
N CYS A 16 9.67 11.06 -13.31
CA CYS A 16 10.35 9.94 -13.93
C CYS A 16 9.57 9.29 -15.09
N ALA A 17 8.35 9.74 -15.38
CA ALA A 17 7.42 9.05 -16.27
C ALA A 17 7.96 8.84 -17.70
N GLY A 18 8.96 9.61 -18.15
CA GLY A 18 9.58 9.42 -19.48
C GLY A 18 8.53 9.33 -20.60
N SER A 19 8.60 8.28 -21.42
CA SER A 19 7.61 7.95 -22.46
C SER A 19 6.44 7.08 -21.99
N GLY A 20 6.45 6.61 -20.74
CA GLY A 20 5.39 5.78 -20.19
C GLY A 20 4.19 6.62 -19.76
N LYS A 21 2.96 6.14 -20.01
CA LYS A 21 1.74 6.78 -19.52
C LYS A 21 1.25 6.07 -18.26
N TRP A 22 1.30 6.75 -17.12
CA TRP A 22 0.96 6.20 -15.81
C TRP A 22 -0.34 6.86 -15.33
N LEU A 23 -1.29 6.06 -14.85
CA LEU A 23 -2.45 6.55 -14.10
C LEU A 23 -2.13 6.38 -12.61
N LEU A 24 -1.63 7.44 -11.99
CA LEU A 24 -1.27 7.46 -10.56
C LEU A 24 -2.52 7.73 -9.73
N LEU A 25 -2.90 6.78 -8.86
CA LEU A 25 -4.07 6.89 -7.99
C LEU A 25 -3.66 6.79 -6.52
N PRO A 26 -3.80 7.85 -5.71
CA PRO A 26 -3.64 7.74 -4.26
C PRO A 26 -4.79 6.93 -3.66
N LEU A 27 -4.51 6.17 -2.60
CA LEU A 27 -5.53 5.43 -1.84
C LEU A 27 -5.23 5.45 -0.33
N HIS A 28 -5.91 6.32 0.41
CA HIS A 28 -5.79 6.46 1.86
C HIS A 28 -7.11 6.90 2.50
N GLY A 29 -7.21 6.76 3.83
CA GLY A 29 -8.47 6.96 4.57
C GLY A 29 -9.05 8.37 4.47
N GLU A 30 -8.21 9.40 4.31
CA GLU A 30 -8.65 10.80 4.17
C GLU A 30 -9.23 11.14 2.78
N LEU A 31 -9.19 10.23 1.80
CA LEU A 31 -9.76 10.50 0.47
C LEU A 31 -11.29 10.42 0.47
N PRO A 32 -11.99 11.32 -0.25
CA PRO A 32 -13.42 11.17 -0.49
C PRO A 32 -13.75 9.83 -1.15
N ALA A 33 -14.91 9.25 -0.81
CA ALA A 33 -15.33 7.95 -1.35
C ALA A 33 -15.35 7.90 -2.89
N LYS A 34 -15.70 9.02 -3.55
CA LYS A 34 -15.64 9.14 -5.02
C LYS A 34 -14.23 8.95 -5.58
N GLU A 35 -13.23 9.47 -4.89
CA GLU A 35 -11.82 9.33 -5.29
C GLU A 35 -11.30 7.92 -5.01
N GLN A 36 -11.64 7.34 -3.85
CA GLN A 36 -11.28 5.95 -3.53
C GLN A 36 -11.83 4.97 -4.57
N ARG A 37 -13.06 5.20 -5.07
CA ARG A 37 -13.68 4.34 -6.10
C ARG A 37 -12.95 4.30 -7.44
N LYS A 38 -12.08 5.29 -7.75
CA LYS A 38 -11.33 5.30 -9.02
C LYS A 38 -10.39 4.11 -9.16
N VAL A 39 -9.93 3.52 -8.06
CA VAL A 39 -9.00 2.36 -8.09
C VAL A 39 -9.64 1.10 -8.69
N PHE A 40 -10.96 1.00 -8.66
CA PHE A 40 -11.72 -0.12 -9.24
C PHE A 40 -11.97 0.04 -10.74
N LEU A 41 -11.78 1.24 -11.29
CA LEU A 41 -11.98 1.48 -12.71
C LEU A 41 -10.76 0.98 -13.51
N PRO A 42 -10.97 0.45 -14.72
CA PRO A 42 -9.86 0.13 -15.62
C PRO A 42 -9.13 1.42 -16.04
N PRO A 43 -7.81 1.37 -16.26
CA PRO A 43 -7.08 2.52 -16.78
C PRO A 43 -7.48 2.80 -18.25
N PRO A 44 -7.32 4.04 -18.73
CA PRO A 44 -7.42 4.36 -20.15
C PRO A 44 -6.44 3.52 -21.00
N LYS A 45 -6.80 3.29 -22.27
CA LYS A 45 -5.99 2.49 -23.20
C LYS A 45 -4.57 3.05 -23.31
N GLY A 46 -3.57 2.18 -23.17
CA GLY A 46 -2.16 2.54 -23.24
C GLY A 46 -1.59 3.16 -21.97
N MET A 47 -2.35 3.18 -20.86
CA MET A 47 -1.87 3.62 -19.55
C MET A 47 -1.71 2.45 -18.58
N ARG A 48 -0.69 2.51 -17.73
CA ARG A 48 -0.52 1.59 -16.59
C ARG A 48 -1.11 2.22 -15.33
N LYS A 49 -2.08 1.55 -14.71
CA LYS A 49 -2.62 1.95 -13.40
C LYS A 49 -1.58 1.67 -12.31
N VAL A 50 -1.30 2.66 -11.48
CA VAL A 50 -0.42 2.53 -10.31
C VAL A 50 -1.12 3.13 -9.11
N ILE A 51 -1.41 2.27 -8.13
CA ILE A 51 -2.13 2.65 -6.92
C ILE A 51 -1.10 2.83 -5.80
N LEU A 52 -1.07 4.03 -5.22
CA LEU A 52 -0.19 4.39 -4.11
C LEU A 52 -1.01 4.39 -2.83
N SER A 53 -0.86 3.36 -1.99
CA SER A 53 -1.76 3.14 -0.86
C SER A 53 -1.07 3.03 0.50
N THR A 54 -1.85 3.37 1.53
CA THR A 54 -1.61 2.98 2.92
C THR A 54 -2.07 1.54 3.15
N ASN A 55 -2.16 1.10 4.40
CA ASN A 55 -2.75 -0.19 4.76
C ASN A 55 -4.26 -0.30 4.47
N VAL A 56 -4.92 0.76 3.97
CA VAL A 56 -6.30 0.68 3.49
C VAL A 56 -6.47 -0.34 2.35
N ALA A 57 -5.46 -0.52 1.48
CA ALA A 57 -5.46 -1.56 0.45
C ALA A 57 -5.28 -3.00 0.98
N GLU A 58 -4.95 -3.16 2.26
CA GLU A 58 -4.66 -4.45 2.86
C GLU A 58 -5.92 -5.24 3.16
N THR A 59 -6.99 -4.56 3.54
CA THR A 59 -8.31 -5.15 3.85
C THR A 59 -9.23 -5.12 2.63
N SER A 60 -10.40 -5.76 2.73
CA SER A 60 -11.39 -6.21 1.72
C SER A 60 -11.71 -5.34 0.49
N LEU A 61 -10.71 -4.82 -0.23
CA LEU A 61 -10.81 -4.17 -1.52
C LEU A 61 -10.40 -5.16 -2.60
N THR A 62 -11.33 -5.48 -3.49
CA THR A 62 -11.04 -6.34 -4.65
C THR A 62 -10.67 -5.44 -5.83
N ILE A 63 -9.38 -5.41 -6.16
CA ILE A 63 -8.86 -4.72 -7.35
C ILE A 63 -8.43 -5.82 -8.32
N ASP A 64 -9.29 -6.12 -9.30
CA ASP A 64 -9.17 -7.32 -10.14
C ASP A 64 -7.94 -7.34 -11.05
N ASP A 65 -7.42 -6.16 -11.41
CA ASP A 65 -6.28 -5.99 -12.30
C ASP A 65 -4.95 -5.77 -11.57
N CYS A 66 -4.89 -6.04 -10.26
CA CYS A 66 -3.65 -5.96 -9.49
C CYS A 66 -2.77 -7.20 -9.71
N THR A 67 -1.72 -7.05 -10.53
CA THR A 67 -0.75 -8.11 -10.82
C THR A 67 0.57 -7.92 -10.08
N VAL A 68 0.89 -6.70 -9.62
CA VAL A 68 2.15 -6.39 -8.95
C VAL A 68 1.90 -5.64 -7.66
N VAL A 69 2.51 -6.10 -6.58
CA VAL A 69 2.54 -5.42 -5.28
C VAL A 69 3.99 -5.11 -4.91
N ILE A 70 4.25 -3.85 -4.56
CA ILE A 70 5.53 -3.39 -4.01
C ILE A 70 5.29 -2.99 -2.55
N ASP A 71 5.92 -3.67 -1.61
CA ASP A 71 5.66 -3.53 -0.18
C ASP A 71 6.88 -2.98 0.57
N SER A 72 6.73 -1.76 1.09
CA SER A 72 7.71 -1.13 1.99
C SER A 72 7.91 -1.89 3.31
N GLY A 73 6.96 -2.76 3.70
CA GLY A 73 6.95 -3.46 4.97
C GLY A 73 6.57 -2.58 6.19
N ARG A 74 6.33 -1.28 5.98
CA ARG A 74 5.99 -0.32 7.04
C ARG A 74 4.49 -0.07 7.09
N VAL A 75 3.98 0.33 8.26
CA VAL A 75 2.59 0.71 8.49
C VAL A 75 2.54 1.84 9.53
N ARG A 76 1.60 2.77 9.39
CA ARG A 76 1.24 3.70 10.47
C ARG A 76 -0.05 3.21 11.11
N MET A 77 -0.02 2.99 12.41
CA MET A 77 -1.20 2.56 13.17
C MET A 77 -1.28 3.32 14.48
N THR A 78 -2.48 3.42 15.02
CA THR A 78 -2.71 3.99 16.34
C THR A 78 -2.11 3.07 17.39
N SER A 79 -1.25 3.62 18.25
CA SER A 79 -0.71 2.95 19.42
C SER A 79 -1.18 3.69 20.66
N PHE A 80 -1.67 2.93 21.63
CA PHE A 80 -2.16 3.45 22.90
C PHE A 80 -1.08 3.28 23.98
N ALA A 81 -0.69 4.39 24.60
CA ALA A 81 0.24 4.41 25.73
C ALA A 81 -0.58 4.51 27.03
N ALA A 82 -0.78 3.37 27.71
CA ALA A 82 -1.59 3.30 28.92
C ALA A 82 -1.11 4.25 30.03
N ALA A 83 0.20 4.37 30.21
CA ALA A 83 0.80 5.27 31.21
C ALA A 83 0.49 6.76 30.98
N ALA A 84 0.26 7.15 29.73
CA ALA A 84 -0.05 8.53 29.34
C ALA A 84 -1.55 8.74 29.04
N ALA A 85 -2.36 7.69 29.12
CA ALA A 85 -3.76 7.66 28.66
C ALA A 85 -3.97 8.30 27.27
N ALA A 86 -2.97 8.17 26.39
CA ALA A 86 -2.91 8.88 25.12
C ALA A 86 -2.73 7.91 23.95
N SER A 87 -3.38 8.23 22.83
CA SER A 87 -3.21 7.53 21.56
C SER A 87 -2.35 8.37 20.63
N SER A 88 -1.40 7.73 19.95
CA SER A 88 -0.57 8.38 18.93
C SER A 88 -0.48 7.51 17.68
N LEU A 89 -0.32 8.16 16.52
CA LEU A 89 -0.11 7.45 15.26
C LEU A 89 1.40 7.18 15.10
N VAL A 90 1.81 5.92 15.23
CA VAL A 90 3.22 5.55 15.16
C VAL A 90 3.50 4.74 13.91
N GLU A 91 4.69 4.95 13.34
CA GLU A 91 5.15 4.15 12.22
C GLU A 91 5.98 2.95 12.70
N GLN A 92 5.54 1.75 12.34
CA GLN A 92 6.19 0.51 12.72
C GLN A 92 6.31 -0.45 11.53
N TRP A 93 7.02 -1.55 11.75
CA TRP A 93 6.97 -2.67 10.83
C TRP A 93 5.59 -3.33 10.90
N ALA A 94 5.03 -3.65 9.74
CA ALA A 94 3.82 -4.48 9.68
C ALA A 94 4.09 -5.87 10.32
N SER A 95 3.06 -6.67 10.54
CA SER A 95 3.21 -8.06 10.95
C SER A 95 3.51 -9.00 9.77
N ARG A 96 3.78 -10.28 10.05
CA ARG A 96 3.88 -11.31 9.00
C ARG A 96 2.53 -11.57 8.35
N ALA A 97 1.44 -11.59 9.14
CA ALA A 97 0.08 -11.75 8.64
C ALA A 97 -0.32 -10.61 7.69
N SER A 98 -0.03 -9.37 8.07
CA SER A 98 -0.27 -8.17 7.25
C SER A 98 0.41 -8.26 5.88
N ARG A 99 1.70 -8.65 5.86
CA ARG A 99 2.44 -8.89 4.61
C ARG A 99 1.85 -10.01 3.77
N LYS A 100 1.38 -11.09 4.40
CA LYS A 100 0.71 -12.21 3.71
C LYS A 100 -0.57 -11.73 3.03
N GLN A 101 -1.34 -10.87 3.68
CA GLN A 101 -2.52 -10.22 3.09
C GLN A 101 -2.15 -9.33 1.90
N ARG A 102 -1.12 -8.48 2.04
CA ARG A 102 -0.60 -7.64 0.93
C ARG A 102 -0.13 -8.47 -0.24
N ARG A 103 0.61 -9.56 0.00
CA ARG A 103 1.03 -10.51 -1.04
C ARG A 103 -0.17 -11.10 -1.78
N GLY A 104 -1.25 -11.42 -1.08
CA GLY A 104 -2.48 -11.94 -1.67
C GLY A 104 -3.28 -10.94 -2.53
N ARG A 105 -2.86 -9.68 -2.60
CA ARG A 105 -3.43 -8.68 -3.52
C ARG A 105 -2.88 -8.84 -4.94
N ALA A 106 -1.67 -9.38 -5.10
CA ALA A 106 -1.16 -9.76 -6.40
C ALA A 106 -1.66 -11.16 -6.77
N GLY A 107 -1.99 -11.35 -8.05
CA GLY A 107 -2.13 -12.68 -8.63
C GLY A 107 -3.46 -13.38 -8.39
N ARG A 108 -4.55 -12.61 -8.20
CA ARG A 108 -5.91 -13.17 -8.08
C ARG A 108 -6.46 -13.67 -9.43
N THR A 109 -6.17 -12.94 -10.51
CA THR A 109 -6.75 -13.18 -11.85
C THR A 109 -5.71 -13.63 -12.89
N SER A 110 -4.42 -13.58 -12.54
CA SER A 110 -3.30 -13.95 -13.42
C SER A 110 -2.02 -14.17 -12.59
N HIS A 111 -0.88 -14.46 -13.23
CA HIS A 111 0.40 -14.54 -12.52
C HIS A 111 0.76 -13.20 -11.86
N GLY A 112 1.02 -13.21 -10.56
CA GLY A 112 1.31 -12.00 -9.79
C GLY A 112 2.73 -11.96 -9.24
N ALA A 113 3.27 -10.76 -9.06
CA ALA A 113 4.57 -10.52 -8.43
C ALA A 113 4.42 -9.72 -7.13
N TYR A 114 5.23 -10.08 -6.13
CA TYR A 114 5.31 -9.37 -4.85
C TYR A 114 6.77 -9.01 -4.56
N TYR A 115 7.04 -7.71 -4.50
CA TYR A 115 8.36 -7.16 -4.22
C TYR A 115 8.41 -6.64 -2.78
N ALA A 116 9.15 -7.34 -1.92
CA ALA A 116 9.41 -6.92 -0.55
C ALA A 116 10.64 -6.00 -0.50
N LEU A 117 10.47 -4.77 0.00
CA LEU A 117 11.57 -3.82 0.19
C LEU A 117 12.22 -3.95 1.58
N TYR A 118 12.35 -5.19 2.05
CA TYR A 118 12.93 -5.52 3.35
C TYR A 118 13.64 -6.88 3.27
N SER A 119 14.67 -7.06 4.11
CA SER A 119 15.48 -8.28 4.08
C SER A 119 14.75 -9.47 4.69
N ARG A 120 15.17 -10.70 4.32
CA ARG A 120 14.69 -11.93 4.94
C ARG A 120 14.97 -11.97 6.45
N ALA A 121 16.12 -11.44 6.88
CA ALA A 121 16.48 -11.31 8.29
C ALA A 121 15.51 -10.38 9.04
N GLN A 122 15.12 -9.25 8.43
CA GLN A 122 14.10 -8.37 8.99
C GLN A 122 12.77 -9.11 9.11
N TYR A 123 12.33 -9.83 8.07
CA TYR A 123 11.08 -10.59 8.08
C TYR A 123 11.01 -11.64 9.20
N ALA A 124 12.11 -12.36 9.42
CA ALA A 124 12.18 -13.42 10.43
C ALA A 124 12.00 -12.91 11.88
N ARG A 125 12.29 -11.62 12.14
CA ARG A 125 12.17 -10.99 13.47
C ARG A 125 10.79 -10.39 13.74
N LEU A 126 9.88 -10.41 12.77
CA LEU A 126 8.58 -9.77 12.89
C LEU A 126 7.57 -10.67 13.61
N PRO A 127 6.67 -10.09 14.42
CA PRO A 127 5.60 -10.85 15.02
C PRO A 127 4.62 -11.37 13.95
N GLU A 128 3.94 -12.47 14.26
CA GLU A 128 2.94 -13.04 13.35
C GLU A 128 1.76 -12.08 13.14
N GLN A 129 1.27 -11.48 14.22
CA GLN A 129 0.18 -10.51 14.23
C GLN A 129 0.67 -9.13 14.67
N SER A 130 -0.08 -8.09 14.29
CA SER A 130 0.15 -6.75 14.84
C SER A 130 -0.36 -6.71 16.28
N PRO A 131 0.21 -5.85 17.15
CA PRO A 131 -0.34 -5.62 18.49
C PRO A 131 -1.75 -5.05 18.46
#